data_AF-I4LS92-F1
#
_entry.id   AF-I4LS92-F1
#
_cell.length_a   1.000
_cell.length_b   1.000
_cell.length_c   1.000
_cell.angle_alpha   90.00
_cell.angle_beta   90.00
_cell.angle_gamma   90.00
#
_symmetry.space_group_name_H-M   'P 1'
#
loop_
_entity.id
_entity.type
_entity.pdbx_description
1 polymer ?
#
loop_
_entity_poly.entity_id
_entity_poly.type
_entity_poly.pdbx_seq_one_letter_code
_entity_poly.pdbx_strand_id
1 'polypeptide(L)'
;DNLRIYNVIVVNDVDISKLLSNRYEVFCRSKDNKESTFRIKLPREDIAKVLKLLIEHGVQIVEYSDITHDIKDFMLEEDDNEVLYKIRNY
;
A
#
# COMPACT_ATOMS: atom_id res chain seq x y z
N ASP A 1 -16.12 9.15 2.41
CA ASP A 1 -15.11 8.10 2.24
C ASP A 1 -14.16 8.08 3.43
N ASN A 2 -14.11 6.99 4.22
CA ASN A 2 -13.18 6.83 5.36
C ASN A 2 -11.97 5.93 4.98
N LEU A 3 -11.88 5.52 3.72
CA LEU A 3 -10.75 4.76 3.21
C LEU A 3 -9.54 5.68 3.09
N ARG A 4 -8.41 5.16 3.58
CA ARG A 4 -7.11 5.80 3.53
C ARG A 4 -6.13 4.85 2.85
N ILE A 5 -5.09 5.42 2.26
CA ILE A 5 -3.98 4.65 1.71
C ILE A 5 -2.77 4.92 2.57
N TYR A 6 -2.22 3.86 3.15
CA TYR A 6 -1.01 3.93 3.96
C TYR A 6 0.17 3.35 3.19
N ASN A 7 1.29 4.05 3.22
CA ASN A 7 2.58 3.48 2.87
C ASN A 7 3.11 2.75 4.12
N VAL A 8 3.59 1.52 3.97
CA VAL A 8 4.18 0.72 5.05
C VAL A 8 5.49 0.15 4.54
N ILE A 9 6.58 0.49 5.21
CA ILE A 9 7.92 0.02 4.91
C ILE A 9 8.28 -1.07 5.93
N VAL A 10 8.67 -2.24 5.44
CA VAL A 10 9.03 -3.39 6.26
C VAL A 10 10.43 -3.86 5.87
N VAL A 11 11.18 -4.40 6.83
CA VAL A 11 12.46 -5.07 6.56
C VAL A 11 12.28 -6.57 6.45
N ASN A 12 13.29 -7.19 5.84
CA ASN A 12 13.32 -8.59 5.45
C ASN A 12 12.36 -8.88 4.29
N ASP A 13 12.65 -9.96 3.55
CA ASP A 13 11.92 -10.41 2.37
C ASP A 13 10.52 -10.98 2.72
N VAL A 14 9.73 -10.23 3.50
CA VAL A 14 8.42 -10.64 3.98
C VAL A 14 7.33 -10.05 3.09
N ASP A 15 6.58 -10.95 2.47
CA ASP A 15 5.43 -10.58 1.66
C ASP A 15 4.17 -10.46 2.53
N ILE A 16 3.82 -9.23 2.89
CA ILE A 16 2.64 -8.94 3.71
C ILE A 16 1.33 -8.98 2.91
N SER A 17 1.40 -9.05 1.57
CA SER A 17 0.20 -9.08 0.73
C SER A 17 -0.65 -10.30 1.07
N LYS A 18 -0.07 -11.50 1.16
CA LYS A 18 -0.80 -12.72 1.52
C LYS A 18 -1.50 -12.65 2.88
N LEU A 19 -0.93 -11.92 3.84
CA LEU A 19 -1.52 -11.77 5.17
C LEU A 19 -2.75 -10.86 5.16
N LEU A 20 -2.73 -9.83 4.31
CA LEU A 20 -3.70 -8.72 4.36
C LEU A 20 -4.70 -8.72 3.19
N SER A 21 -4.36 -9.34 2.05
CA SER A 21 -5.17 -9.36 0.82
C SER A 21 -6.55 -10.00 0.98
N ASN A 22 -6.77 -10.78 2.03
CA ASN A 22 -8.10 -11.33 2.33
C ASN A 22 -9.10 -10.29 2.86
N ARG A 23 -8.64 -9.10 3.26
CA ARG A 23 -9.47 -8.05 3.86
C ARG A 23 -9.21 -6.65 3.31
N TYR A 24 -8.01 -6.40 2.79
CA TYR A 24 -7.59 -5.07 2.35
C TYR A 24 -6.96 -5.14 0.96
N GLU A 25 -7.03 -4.04 0.22
CA GLU A 25 -6.29 -3.91 -1.03
C GLU A 25 -4.83 -3.57 -0.69
N VAL A 26 -3.88 -4.40 -1.16
CA VAL A 26 -2.45 -4.28 -0.85
C VAL A 26 -1.68 -4.30 -2.16
N PHE A 27 -0.80 -3.30 -2.34
CA PHE A 27 0.05 -3.18 -3.51
C PHE A 27 1.51 -3.11 -3.07
N CYS A 28 2.36 -3.99 -3.58
CA CYS A 28 3.80 -3.85 -3.39
C CYS A 28 4.31 -2.77 -4.34
N ARG A 29 4.82 -1.66 -3.80
CA ARG A 29 5.38 -0.55 -4.59
C ARG A 29 6.83 -0.86 -4.99
N SER A 30 7.60 -1.39 -4.07
CA SER A 30 9.00 -1.73 -4.29
C SER A 30 9.42 -2.85 -3.35
N LYS A 31 10.32 -3.69 -3.85
CA LYS A 31 10.90 -4.80 -3.11
C LYS A 31 12.41 -4.78 -3.33
N ASP A 32 13.15 -4.31 -2.34
CA ASP A 32 14.60 -4.40 -2.26
C ASP A 32 14.98 -5.53 -1.28
N ASN A 33 16.22 -5.99 -1.35
CA ASN A 33 16.81 -6.96 -0.44
C ASN A 33 16.88 -6.45 1.01
N LYS A 34 16.79 -5.13 1.24
CA LYS A 34 16.79 -4.53 2.59
C LYS A 34 15.38 -4.22 3.08
N GLU A 35 14.59 -3.55 2.25
CA GLU A 35 13.28 -3.01 2.61
C GLU A 35 12.25 -3.24 1.49
N SER A 36 11.02 -3.50 1.90
CA SER A 36 9.87 -3.62 1.01
C SER A 36 8.85 -2.55 1.37
N THR A 37 8.36 -1.84 0.37
CA THR A 37 7.33 -0.81 0.53
C THR A 37 6.00 -1.32 0.00
N PHE A 38 4.98 -1.28 0.86
CA PHE A 38 3.62 -1.68 0.54
C PHE A 38 2.67 -0.50 0.70
N ARG A 39 1.72 -0.38 -0.23
CA ARG A 39 0.58 0.53 -0.11
C ARG A 39 -0.65 -0.30 0.27
N ILE A 40 -1.30 0.10 1.35
CA ILE A 40 -2.47 -0.62 1.88
C ILE A 40 -3.64 0.35 1.94
N LYS A 41 -4.72 0.02 1.24
CA LYS A 41 -5.96 0.78 1.28
C LYS A 41 -6.91 0.14 2.28
N LEU A 42 -7.24 0.88 3.33
CA LEU A 42 -8.03 0.38 4.47
C LEU A 42 -8.77 1.52 5.18
N PRO A 43 -9.83 1.23 5.96
CA PRO A 43 -10.48 2.23 6.81
C PRO A 43 -9.50 2.81 7.83
N ARG A 44 -9.49 4.14 8.04
CA ARG A 44 -8.56 4.81 8.98
C ARG A 44 -8.47 4.13 10.35
N GLU A 45 -9.57 3.59 10.85
CA GLU A 45 -9.66 2.91 12.15
C GLU A 45 -8.92 1.56 12.22
N ASP A 46 -8.65 0.93 11.08
CA ASP A 46 -8.05 -0.40 11.01
C ASP A 46 -6.51 -0.38 10.96
N ILE A 47 -5.87 0.79 10.73
CA ILE A 47 -4.41 0.87 10.61
C ILE A 47 -3.70 0.30 11.84
N ALA A 48 -4.15 0.65 13.05
CA ALA A 48 -3.56 0.14 14.29
C ALA A 48 -3.68 -1.39 14.42
N LYS A 49 -4.81 -1.96 13.96
CA LYS A 49 -5.03 -3.42 13.96
C LYS A 49 -4.11 -4.11 12.95
N VAL A 50 -3.93 -3.51 11.77
CA VAL A 50 -3.05 -4.03 10.72
C VAL A 50 -1.60 -4.00 11.16
N LEU A 51 -1.11 -2.89 11.72
CA LEU A 51 0.26 -2.79 12.23
C LEU A 51 0.51 -3.81 13.34
N LYS A 52 -0.44 -3.99 14.26
CA LYS A 52 -0.36 -5.01 15.32
C LYS A 52 -0.28 -6.42 14.74
N LEU A 53 -1.15 -6.77 13.80
CA LEU A 53 -1.17 -8.09 13.16
C LEU A 53 0.17 -8.40 12.46
N LEU A 54 0.75 -7.42 11.77
CA LEU A 54 2.05 -7.53 11.12
C LEU A 54 3.16 -7.84 12.15
N ILE A 55 3.22 -7.08 13.24
CA ILE A 55 4.20 -7.31 14.32
C ILE A 55 4.03 -8.69 14.95
N GLU A 56 2.79 -9.13 15.19
CA GLU A 56 2.48 -10.46 15.73
C GLU A 56 2.93 -11.60 14.80
N HIS A 57 2.99 -11.36 13.48
CA HIS A 57 3.52 -12.29 12.50
C HIS A 57 5.04 -12.15 12.27
N GLY A 58 5.73 -11.40 13.12
CA GLY A 58 7.18 -11.20 13.04
C GLY A 58 7.63 -10.24 11.94
N VAL A 59 6.71 -9.45 11.37
CA VAL A 59 7.04 -8.41 10.40
C VAL A 59 7.61 -7.20 11.16
N GLN A 60 8.84 -6.82 10.81
CA GLN A 60 9.46 -5.63 11.37
C GLN A 60 9.12 -4.42 10.48
N ILE A 61 8.32 -3.52 11.04
CA ILE A 61 7.89 -2.28 10.40
C ILE A 61 8.92 -1.19 10.69
N VAL A 62 9.44 -0.55 9.65
CA VAL A 62 10.37 0.58 9.75
C VAL A 62 9.59 1.88 9.86
N GLU A 63 8.64 2.07 8.96
CA GLU A 63 7.86 3.29 8.82
C GLU A 63 6.44 2.97 8.33
N TYR A 64 5.48 3.79 8.73
CA TYR A 64 4.21 3.89 8.02
C TYR A 64 3.74 5.35 7.95
N SER A 65 3.05 5.71 6.86
CA SER A 65 2.57 7.08 6.62
C SER A 65 1.24 7.08 5.86
N ASP A 66 0.32 8.00 6.19
CA ASP A 66 -0.93 8.22 5.46
C ASP A 66 -0.63 9.06 4.22
N ILE A 67 -0.75 8.45 3.04
CA ILE A 67 -0.46 9.07 1.73
C ILE A 67 -1.75 9.29 0.92
N THR A 68 -2.91 9.30 1.59
CA THR A 68 -4.21 9.39 0.91
C THR A 68 -4.35 10.65 0.07
N HIS A 69 -3.82 11.77 0.54
CA HIS A 69 -3.89 13.04 -0.19
C HIS A 69 -2.87 13.07 -1.33
N ASP A 70 -1.63 12.61 -1.08
CA ASP A 70 -0.59 12.54 -2.11
C ASP A 70 -1.05 11.71 -3.32
N ILE A 71 -1.71 10.56 -3.09
CA ILE A 71 -2.23 9.74 -4.19
C ILE A 71 -3.40 10.41 -4.90
N LYS A 72 -4.27 11.12 -4.17
CA LYS A 72 -5.36 11.86 -4.82
C LYS A 72 -4.81 12.97 -5.71
N ASP A 73 -3.76 13.67 -5.29
CA ASP A 73 -3.06 14.62 -6.16
C ASP A 73 -2.49 13.90 -7.40
N PHE A 74 -1.86 12.72 -7.23
CA PHE A 74 -1.38 11.92 -8.38
C PHE A 74 -2.49 11.40 -9.31
N MET A 75 -3.67 11.01 -8.79
CA MET A 75 -4.79 10.52 -9.62
C MET A 75 -5.59 11.67 -10.24
N LEU A 76 -5.69 12.82 -9.57
CA LEU A 76 -6.32 14.02 -10.12
C LEU A 76 -5.49 14.63 -11.26
N GLU A 77 -4.16 14.47 -11.24
CA GLU A 77 -3.32 14.80 -12.39
C GLU A 77 -3.55 13.86 -13.59
N GLU A 78 -4.07 12.64 -13.38
CA GLU A 78 -4.45 11.72 -14.48
C GLU A 78 -5.87 11.95 -15.00
N ASP A 79 -6.79 12.57 -14.23
CA ASP A 79 -8.15 12.89 -14.70
C ASP A 79 -8.20 14.14 -15.61
N ASP A 80 -7.21 15.04 -15.55
CA ASP A 80 -7.07 16.17 -16.49
C ASP A 80 -6.33 15.79 -17.79
N ASN A 81 -5.87 14.54 -17.94
CA ASN A 81 -5.28 14.04 -19.17
C ASN A 81 -5.80 12.64 -19.51
N GLU A 82 -6.81 12.63 -20.37
CA GLU A 82 -7.21 11.53 -21.23
C GLU A 82 -5.99 10.85 -21.90
N VAL A 83 -5.31 9.94 -21.19
CA VAL A 83 -4.27 9.09 -21.79
C VAL A 83 -4.69 7.64 -21.68
N LEU A 84 -5.52 7.29 -22.65
CA LEU A 84 -5.71 5.95 -23.20
C LEU A 84 -4.36 5.23 -23.41
N TYR A 85 -3.84 4.53 -22.40
CA TYR A 85 -2.99 3.37 -22.65
C TYR A 85 -3.87 2.12 -22.75
N LYS A 86 -4.53 2.00 -23.90
CA LYS A 86 -4.89 0.68 -24.45
C LYS A 86 -3.60 -0.12 -24.57
N ILE A 87 -3.35 -1.02 -23.62
CA ILE A 87 -2.44 -2.15 -23.82
C ILE A 87 -3.10 -3.04 -24.90
N ARG A 88 -2.83 -2.73 -26.16
CA ARG A 88 -2.99 -3.67 -27.26
C ARG A 88 -1.74 -4.55 -27.26
N ASN A 89 -1.93 -5.79 -26.81
CA ASN A 89 -1.08 -6.91 -27.22
C ASN A 89 -0.95 -6.89 -28.75
N TYR A 90 0.29 -6.85 -29.26
CA TYR A 90 0.84 -7.70 -30.32
C TYR A 90 2.33 -7.39 -30.49
#